data_AF-A0A495KWF5-F1
#
_entry.id   AF-A0A495KWF5-F1
#
_cell.length_a   1.000
_cell.length_b   1.000
_cell.length_c   1.000
_cell.angle_alpha   90.00
_cell.angle_beta   90.00
_cell.angle_gamma   90.00
#
_symmetry.space_group_name_H-M   'P 1'
#
loop_
_entity.id
_entity.type
_entity.pdbx_description
1 polymer ?
#
loop_
_entity_poly.entity_id
_entity_poly.type
_entity_poly.pdbx_seq_one_letter_code
_entity_poly.pdbx_strand_id
1 'polypeptide(L)'
;MRLGTMDDSAPTTLAAGAREHARRPPLLVRVAVVVAAAHLIWRLMAWVGTFFPDGELSVPHHVVNTLVVFVLALPMVWLARRYLDRRPWRGLGLTLDRAQWRPFLVGAASWALPGFAGIAWCVAMGWSAFGLSVSGAEAVAGLLLLAVLVLLFEAVPEELIFRGYLFRNLNAAMGAWLVVVVQAVLFALWGSAIWVLDSGWEVLAERLPLFLVMGLVLGCLRVLTGSVWACVGFHLVFQTVAQALLNGRYLEVQGADILTVVAFLLPFVLGVPTAMLLARTRGRWTGRVPDPAPA
;
A
#
# COMPACT_ATOMS: atom_id res chain seq x y z
N MET A 1 -26.42 -61.56 41.62
CA MET A 1 -26.95 -60.23 42.00
C MET A 1 -25.90 -59.49 42.82
N ARG A 2 -25.05 -58.70 42.17
CA ARG A 2 -24.27 -57.61 42.78
C ARG A 2 -24.18 -56.49 41.73
N LEU A 3 -24.57 -55.30 42.17
CA LEU A 3 -24.88 -54.13 41.38
C LEU A 3 -23.63 -53.50 40.75
N GLY A 4 -23.81 -52.99 39.53
CA GLY A 4 -22.87 -52.04 38.92
C GLY A 4 -22.85 -50.73 39.70
N THR A 5 -21.67 -50.12 39.75
CA THR A 5 -21.51 -48.71 40.10
C THR A 5 -20.83 -48.02 38.94
N MET A 6 -21.50 -46.98 38.46
CA MET A 6 -21.14 -46.16 37.32
C MET A 6 -19.94 -45.29 37.63
N ASP A 7 -19.18 -45.08 36.56
CA ASP A 7 -18.24 -44.00 36.28
C ASP A 7 -18.68 -42.63 36.85
N ASP A 8 -17.79 -41.97 37.61
CA ASP A 8 -17.88 -40.54 37.90
C ASP A 8 -16.54 -40.03 38.47
N SER A 9 -15.56 -39.74 37.60
CA SER A 9 -14.54 -38.71 37.89
C SER A 9 -13.66 -38.35 36.68
N ALA A 10 -14.22 -37.64 35.71
CA ALA A 10 -13.48 -36.59 34.98
C ALA A 10 -14.45 -35.75 34.16
N PRO A 11 -14.63 -34.46 34.50
CA PRO A 11 -14.15 -33.47 33.53
C PRO A 11 -13.65 -32.19 34.23
N THR A 12 -12.42 -32.19 34.73
CA THR A 12 -11.77 -30.93 35.20
C THR A 12 -10.64 -30.47 34.29
N THR A 13 -10.17 -31.31 33.35
CA THR A 13 -9.06 -31.00 32.45
C THR A 13 -9.49 -30.41 31.09
N LEU A 14 -10.69 -30.74 30.60
CA LEU A 14 -11.20 -30.20 29.32
C LEU A 14 -11.60 -28.71 29.41
N ALA A 15 -12.03 -28.24 30.58
CA ALA A 15 -12.43 -26.85 30.78
C ALA A 15 -11.24 -25.88 30.98
N ALA A 16 -10.07 -26.40 31.39
CA ALA A 16 -8.85 -25.60 31.57
C ALA A 16 -8.07 -25.44 30.26
N GLY A 17 -7.96 -26.49 29.43
CA GLY A 17 -7.28 -26.42 28.12
C GLY A 17 -7.99 -25.53 27.09
N ALA A 18 -9.29 -25.26 27.27
CA ALA A 18 -10.07 -24.41 26.38
C ALA A 18 -9.93 -22.90 26.67
N ARG A 19 -9.37 -22.50 27.83
CA ARG A 19 -9.31 -21.10 28.27
C ARG A 19 -8.00 -20.38 27.96
N GLU A 20 -6.99 -21.07 27.43
CA GLU A 20 -5.65 -20.50 27.20
C GLU A 20 -5.28 -20.30 25.73
N HIS A 21 -6.23 -20.48 24.81
CA HIS A 21 -6.15 -19.77 23.52
C HIS A 21 -6.54 -18.32 23.78
N ALA A 22 -5.58 -17.50 24.23
CA ALA A 22 -5.77 -16.07 24.45
C ALA A 22 -6.55 -15.48 23.27
N ARG A 23 -7.84 -15.14 23.50
CA ARG A 23 -8.73 -14.63 22.46
C ARG A 23 -8.02 -13.47 21.76
N ARG A 24 -7.95 -13.53 20.44
CA ARG A 24 -7.39 -12.41 19.66
C ARG A 24 -8.21 -11.16 19.94
N PRO A 25 -7.59 -9.97 20.00
CA PRO A 25 -8.36 -8.74 20.05
C PRO A 25 -9.36 -8.68 18.87
N PRO A 26 -10.53 -8.04 19.05
CA PRO A 26 -11.50 -7.88 17.98
C PRO A 26 -10.87 -7.24 16.74
N LEU A 27 -11.40 -7.58 15.55
CA LEU A 27 -10.87 -7.08 14.28
C LEU A 27 -10.79 -5.54 14.25
N LEU A 28 -11.83 -4.86 14.72
CA LEU A 28 -11.87 -3.39 14.77
C LEU A 28 -10.74 -2.80 15.62
N VAL A 29 -10.42 -3.41 16.77
CA VAL A 29 -9.30 -2.98 17.63
C VAL A 29 -7.97 -3.12 16.89
N ARG A 30 -7.76 -4.24 16.20
CA ARG A 30 -6.52 -4.50 15.45
C ARG A 30 -6.34 -3.52 14.29
N VAL A 31 -7.41 -3.25 13.55
CA VAL A 31 -7.44 -2.23 12.50
C VAL A 31 -7.14 -0.85 13.07
N ALA A 32 -7.83 -0.45 14.14
CA ALA A 32 -7.64 0.85 14.77
C ALA A 32 -6.20 1.05 15.28
N VAL A 33 -5.63 0.04 15.93
CA VAL A 33 -4.23 0.08 16.43
C VAL A 33 -3.25 0.26 15.28
N VAL A 34 -3.37 -0.50 14.20
CA VAL A 34 -2.43 -0.39 13.07
C VAL A 34 -2.59 0.92 12.30
N VAL A 35 -3.82 1.40 12.08
CA VAL A 35 -4.05 2.69 11.42
C VAL A 35 -3.52 3.84 12.29
N ALA A 36 -3.76 3.81 13.60
CA ALA A 36 -3.23 4.82 14.52
C ALA A 36 -1.69 4.79 14.56
N ALA A 37 -1.09 3.60 14.65
CA ALA A 37 0.37 3.46 14.64
C ALA A 37 0.99 3.95 13.31
N ALA A 38 0.37 3.63 12.17
CA ALA A 38 0.81 4.16 10.87
C ALA A 38 0.73 5.70 10.84
N HIS A 39 -0.37 6.28 11.32
CA HIS A 39 -0.49 7.74 11.38
C HIS A 39 0.58 8.37 12.28
N LEU A 40 0.84 7.79 13.47
CA LEU A 40 1.90 8.26 14.37
C LEU A 40 3.30 8.20 13.75
N ILE A 41 3.60 7.17 12.94
CA ILE A 41 4.88 7.08 12.22
C ILE A 41 5.04 8.26 11.25
N TRP A 42 4.00 8.60 10.49
CA TRP A 42 4.05 9.73 9.55
C TRP A 42 4.12 11.08 10.30
N ARG A 43 3.45 11.22 11.45
CA ARG A 43 3.61 12.41 12.30
C ARG A 43 5.03 12.54 12.84
N LEU A 44 5.63 11.44 13.28
CA LEU A 44 7.02 11.44 13.73
C LEU A 44 7.97 11.81 12.59
N MET A 45 7.76 11.24 11.40
CA MET A 45 8.54 11.60 10.21
C MET A 45 8.43 13.09 9.90
N ALA A 46 7.21 13.65 9.84
CA ALA A 46 7.00 15.08 9.59
C ALA A 46 7.71 15.95 10.64
N TRP A 47 7.61 15.57 11.92
CA TRP A 47 8.32 16.26 13.00
C TRP A 47 9.85 16.15 12.86
N VAL A 48 10.40 14.98 12.52
CA VAL A 48 11.84 14.82 12.24
C VAL A 48 12.27 15.68 11.05
N GLY A 49 11.42 15.81 10.04
CA GLY A 49 11.64 16.66 8.88
C GLY A 49 11.89 18.13 9.22
N THR A 50 11.28 18.65 10.30
CA THR A 50 11.44 20.04 10.74
C THR A 50 12.87 20.42 11.16
N PHE A 51 13.73 19.43 11.43
CA PHE A 51 15.14 19.66 11.75
C PHE A 51 16.04 19.87 10.52
N PHE A 52 15.49 19.77 9.29
CA PHE A 52 16.25 19.92 8.05
C PHE A 52 15.98 21.29 7.40
N PRO A 53 16.97 22.21 7.42
CA PRO A 53 16.77 23.58 6.94
C PRO A 53 16.65 23.71 5.42
N ASP A 54 17.15 22.72 4.66
CA ASP A 54 17.17 22.74 3.19
C ASP A 54 15.79 22.41 2.55
N GLY A 55 14.75 22.24 3.36
CA GLY A 55 13.38 22.03 2.91
C GLY A 55 13.08 20.63 2.38
N GLU A 56 11.80 20.41 2.04
CA GLU A 56 11.26 19.07 1.79
C GLU A 56 11.86 18.37 0.56
N LEU A 57 12.29 19.17 -0.42
CA LEU A 57 12.83 18.73 -1.70
C LEU A 57 14.31 18.34 -1.62
N SER A 58 14.99 18.55 -0.50
CA SER A 58 16.41 18.18 -0.36
C SER A 58 16.60 16.66 -0.27
N VAL A 59 17.67 16.15 -0.89
CA VAL A 59 17.98 14.71 -0.85
C VAL A 59 18.18 14.19 0.58
N PRO A 60 18.91 14.90 1.47
CA PRO A 60 19.08 14.45 2.86
C PRO A 60 17.76 14.31 3.60
N HIS A 61 16.84 15.27 3.44
CA HIS A 61 15.51 15.20 4.05
C HIS A 61 14.72 13.98 3.56
N HIS A 62 14.69 13.75 2.24
CA HIS A 62 14.03 12.59 1.64
C HIS A 62 14.61 11.26 2.15
N VAL A 63 15.95 11.15 2.25
CA VAL A 63 16.62 9.95 2.77
C VAL A 63 16.24 9.70 4.24
N VAL A 64 16.22 10.74 5.06
CA VAL A 64 15.87 10.61 6.49
C VAL A 64 14.41 10.19 6.65
N ASN A 65 13.48 10.81 5.92
CA ASN A 65 12.07 10.41 5.94
C ASN A 65 11.90 8.95 5.50
N THR A 66 12.61 8.55 4.45
CA THR A 66 12.65 7.16 3.97
C THR A 66 13.09 6.21 5.08
N LEU A 67 14.20 6.51 5.77
CA LEU A 67 14.74 5.68 6.84
C LEU A 67 13.76 5.61 8.02
N VAL A 68 13.21 6.74 8.48
CA VAL A 68 12.25 6.78 9.60
C VAL A 68 11.04 5.92 9.29
N VAL A 69 10.40 6.11 8.14
CA VAL A 69 9.18 5.36 7.81
C VAL A 69 9.48 3.88 7.57
N PHE A 70 10.50 3.54 6.78
CA PHE A 70 10.79 2.15 6.47
C PHE A 70 11.19 1.35 7.71
N VAL A 71 12.07 1.92 8.56
CA VAL A 71 12.55 1.26 9.78
C VAL A 71 11.45 1.12 10.83
N LEU A 72 10.41 1.97 10.83
CA LEU A 72 9.32 1.88 11.80
C LEU A 72 8.12 1.07 11.29
N ALA A 73 7.75 1.22 10.02
CA ALA A 73 6.56 0.57 9.46
C ALA A 73 6.70 -0.95 9.40
N LEU A 74 7.88 -1.47 8.98
CA LEU A 74 8.12 -2.91 8.87
C LEU A 74 8.03 -3.61 10.24
N PRO A 75 8.78 -3.16 11.29
CA PRO A 75 8.64 -3.70 12.63
C PRO A 75 7.24 -3.50 13.21
N MET A 76 6.58 -2.36 12.98
CA MET A 76 5.21 -2.13 13.46
C MET A 76 4.25 -3.21 12.92
N VAL A 77 4.27 -3.48 11.61
CA VAL A 77 3.43 -4.53 11.02
C VAL A 77 3.86 -5.92 11.51
N TRP A 78 5.16 -6.16 11.68
CA TRP A 78 5.66 -7.42 12.22
C TRP A 78 5.17 -7.66 13.66
N LEU A 79 5.26 -6.66 14.54
CA LEU A 79 4.77 -6.70 15.92
C LEU A 79 3.27 -6.94 15.95
N ALA A 80 2.50 -6.18 15.18
CA ALA A 80 1.06 -6.37 15.05
C ALA A 80 0.73 -7.80 14.62
N ARG A 81 1.44 -8.32 13.61
CA ARG A 81 1.23 -9.67 13.09
C ARG A 81 1.64 -10.76 14.09
N ARG A 82 2.71 -10.55 14.85
CA ARG A 82 3.24 -11.53 15.81
C ARG A 82 2.41 -11.58 17.09
N TYR A 83 2.01 -10.43 17.62
CA TYR A 83 1.43 -10.29 18.96
C TYR A 83 -0.08 -10.04 18.96
N LEU A 84 -0.60 -9.20 18.06
CA LEU A 84 -2.05 -8.97 17.96
C LEU A 84 -2.72 -10.12 17.21
N ASP A 85 -2.14 -10.51 16.08
CA ASP A 85 -2.75 -11.53 15.22
C ASP A 85 -2.36 -12.94 15.63
N ARG A 86 -1.15 -13.14 16.15
CA ARG A 86 -0.57 -14.46 16.43
C ARG A 86 -0.66 -15.36 15.18
N ARG A 87 -0.16 -14.83 14.06
CA ARG A 87 -0.25 -15.44 12.72
C ARG A 87 1.07 -15.28 11.96
N PRO A 88 1.37 -16.16 11.00
CA PRO A 88 2.64 -16.07 10.26
C PRO A 88 2.67 -14.87 9.28
N TRP A 89 3.87 -14.35 9.06
CA TRP A 89 4.16 -13.26 8.12
C TRP A 89 3.75 -13.58 6.68
N ARG A 90 4.01 -14.82 6.23
CA ARG A 90 3.70 -15.28 4.86
C ARG A 90 2.24 -15.04 4.46
N GLY A 91 1.32 -15.00 5.42
CA GLY A 91 -0.09 -14.72 5.16
C GLY A 91 -0.38 -13.31 4.64
N LEU A 92 0.54 -12.34 4.76
CA LEU A 92 0.37 -10.97 4.28
C LEU A 92 0.46 -10.88 2.74
N GLY A 93 1.19 -11.79 2.10
CA GLY A 93 1.44 -11.75 0.65
C GLY A 93 2.63 -10.86 0.26
N LEU A 94 3.48 -10.50 1.21
CA LEU A 94 4.79 -9.88 1.00
C LEU A 94 5.90 -10.90 1.32
N THR A 95 6.26 -11.73 0.35
CA THR A 95 7.36 -12.70 0.42
C THR A 95 8.51 -12.28 -0.49
N LEU A 96 9.74 -12.69 -0.20
CA LEU A 96 10.92 -12.36 -1.01
C LEU A 96 11.31 -13.48 -1.98
N ASP A 97 10.34 -14.30 -2.39
CA ASP A 97 10.58 -15.36 -3.36
C ASP A 97 10.59 -14.84 -4.81
N ARG A 98 11.31 -15.54 -5.69
CA ARG A 98 11.39 -15.20 -7.12
C ARG A 98 10.02 -15.19 -7.80
N ALA A 99 9.04 -15.91 -7.26
CA ALA A 99 7.69 -15.93 -7.83
C ALA A 99 6.98 -14.58 -7.69
N GLN A 100 7.41 -13.70 -6.78
CA GLN A 100 6.87 -12.34 -6.64
C GLN A 100 7.32 -11.34 -7.71
N TRP A 101 8.35 -11.66 -8.50
CA TRP A 101 8.80 -10.79 -9.59
C TRP A 101 7.71 -10.60 -10.64
N ARG A 102 6.98 -11.67 -10.99
CA ARG A 102 5.90 -11.58 -11.97
C ARG A 102 4.74 -10.69 -11.49
N PRO A 103 4.16 -10.87 -10.28
CA PRO A 103 3.19 -9.93 -9.73
C PRO A 103 3.67 -8.49 -9.70
N PHE A 104 4.92 -8.25 -9.26
CA PHE A 104 5.52 -6.92 -9.28
C PHE A 104 5.49 -6.29 -10.68
N LEU A 105 5.99 -7.02 -11.69
CA LEU A 105 5.99 -6.55 -13.07
C LEU A 105 4.59 -6.34 -13.63
N VAL A 106 3.62 -7.20 -13.29
CA VAL A 106 2.21 -7.00 -13.68
C VAL A 106 1.68 -5.69 -13.11
N GLY A 107 1.94 -5.42 -11.82
CA GLY A 107 1.55 -4.18 -11.18
C GLY A 107 2.19 -2.94 -11.82
N ALA A 108 3.51 -2.99 -12.00
CA ALA A 108 4.26 -1.91 -12.65
C ALA A 108 3.75 -1.64 -14.08
N ALA A 109 3.55 -2.69 -14.87
CA ALA A 109 3.04 -2.58 -16.24
C ALA A 109 1.58 -2.08 -16.28
N SER A 110 0.76 -2.42 -15.29
CA SER A 110 -0.62 -1.93 -15.17
C SER A 110 -0.70 -0.42 -15.04
N TRP A 111 0.29 0.23 -14.44
CA TRP A 111 0.38 1.69 -14.48
C TRP A 111 1.13 2.17 -15.73
N ALA A 112 2.32 1.62 -15.98
CA ALA A 112 3.24 2.09 -17.01
C ALA A 112 2.62 2.11 -18.41
N LEU A 113 1.95 1.03 -18.83
CA LEU A 113 1.40 0.94 -20.18
C LEU A 113 0.37 2.05 -20.48
N PRO A 114 -0.74 2.20 -19.72
CA PRO A 114 -1.68 3.28 -19.96
C PRO A 114 -1.11 4.67 -19.66
N GLY A 115 -0.23 4.79 -18.66
CA GLY A 115 0.35 6.09 -18.26
C GLY A 115 1.29 6.65 -19.32
N PHE A 116 2.25 5.85 -19.78
CA PHE A 116 3.15 6.26 -20.86
C PHE A 116 2.43 6.41 -22.20
N ALA A 117 1.37 5.63 -22.47
CA ALA A 117 0.52 5.87 -23.63
C ALA A 117 -0.17 7.24 -23.56
N GLY A 118 -0.68 7.64 -22.39
CA GLY A 118 -1.23 8.97 -22.16
C GLY A 118 -0.21 10.10 -22.33
N ILE A 119 0.98 9.92 -21.76
CA ILE A 119 2.09 10.88 -21.92
C ILE A 119 2.45 11.03 -23.39
N ALA A 120 2.65 9.92 -24.10
CA ALA A 120 3.00 9.92 -25.52
C ALA A 120 1.90 10.58 -26.37
N TRP A 121 0.63 10.35 -26.02
CA TRP A 121 -0.51 11.00 -26.67
C TRP A 121 -0.48 12.53 -26.50
N CYS A 122 -0.30 13.03 -25.28
CA CYS A 122 -0.21 14.48 -25.02
C CYS A 122 0.93 15.14 -25.82
N VAL A 123 2.10 14.48 -25.89
CA VAL A 123 3.24 14.97 -26.67
C VAL A 123 2.93 14.95 -28.17
N ALA A 124 2.37 13.86 -28.69
CA ALA A 124 2.03 13.72 -30.11
C ALA A 124 1.02 14.79 -30.57
N MET A 125 0.09 15.17 -29.69
CA MET A 125 -0.89 16.23 -29.95
C MET A 125 -0.34 17.65 -29.76
N GLY A 126 0.93 17.79 -29.32
CA GLY A 126 1.55 19.09 -29.03
C GLY A 126 0.97 19.79 -27.80
N TRP A 127 0.22 19.09 -26.95
CA TRP A 127 -0.36 19.65 -25.72
C TRP A 127 0.67 19.77 -24.60
N SER A 128 1.73 18.97 -24.68
CA SER A 128 2.80 18.96 -23.68
C SER A 128 4.16 18.74 -24.34
N ALA A 129 5.19 19.31 -23.73
CA ALA A 129 6.58 19.14 -24.15
C ALA A 129 7.49 19.00 -22.93
N PHE A 130 8.62 18.33 -23.12
CA PHE A 130 9.59 18.04 -22.07
C PHE A 130 10.92 18.76 -22.33
N GLY A 131 11.45 19.37 -21.28
CA GLY A 131 12.83 19.85 -21.19
C GLY A 131 13.57 19.10 -20.08
N LEU A 132 14.90 19.10 -20.15
CA LEU A 132 15.75 18.66 -19.06
C LEU A 132 16.25 19.89 -18.30
N SER A 133 16.01 19.93 -17.00
CA SER A 133 16.53 20.99 -16.12
C SER A 133 17.99 20.76 -15.71
N VAL A 134 18.49 19.55 -15.92
CA VAL A 134 19.85 19.10 -15.59
C VAL A 134 20.45 18.29 -16.74
N SER A 135 21.72 17.88 -16.62
CA SER A 135 22.31 16.99 -17.63
C SER A 135 21.55 15.66 -17.73
N GLY A 136 21.55 15.03 -18.90
CA GLY A 136 20.84 13.75 -19.09
C GLY A 136 21.31 12.64 -18.14
N ALA A 137 22.61 12.58 -17.84
CA ALA A 137 23.16 11.61 -16.89
C ALA A 137 22.67 11.87 -15.45
N GLU A 138 22.61 13.14 -15.06
CA GLU A 138 22.10 13.56 -13.75
C GLU A 138 20.60 13.29 -13.61
N ALA A 139 19.81 13.55 -14.65
CA ALA A 139 18.39 13.22 -14.67
C ALA A 139 18.16 11.71 -14.50
N VAL A 140 18.91 10.87 -15.23
CA VAL A 140 18.80 9.41 -15.10
C VAL A 140 19.19 8.95 -13.69
N ALA A 141 20.32 9.40 -13.16
CA ALA A 141 20.76 9.05 -11.81
C ALA A 141 19.75 9.50 -10.75
N GLY A 142 19.24 10.73 -10.88
CA GLY A 142 18.24 11.32 -10.00
C GLY A 142 16.90 10.59 -10.01
N LEU A 143 16.42 10.17 -11.19
CA LEU A 143 15.19 9.39 -11.33
C LEU A 143 15.33 7.96 -10.78
N LEU A 144 16.50 7.33 -10.95
CA LEU A 144 16.79 6.03 -10.34
C LEU A 144 16.83 6.12 -8.81
N LEU A 145 17.48 7.15 -8.27
CA LEU A 145 17.48 7.42 -6.83
C LEU A 145 16.05 7.69 -6.33
N LEU A 146 15.29 8.52 -7.05
CA LEU A 146 13.90 8.81 -6.73
C LEU A 146 13.06 7.52 -6.64
N ALA A 147 13.19 6.62 -7.61
CA ALA A 147 12.47 5.35 -7.59
C ALA A 147 12.83 4.50 -6.36
N VAL A 148 14.11 4.45 -5.97
CA VAL A 148 14.54 3.74 -4.75
C VAL A 148 13.95 4.38 -3.49
N LEU A 149 13.96 5.72 -3.41
CA LEU A 149 13.39 6.46 -2.28
C LEU A 149 11.88 6.21 -2.19
N VAL A 150 11.13 6.39 -3.29
CA VAL A 150 9.69 6.11 -3.36
C VAL A 150 9.38 4.65 -2.97
N LEU A 151 10.19 3.69 -3.43
CA LEU A 151 9.99 2.28 -3.09
C LEU A 151 10.05 2.05 -1.58
N LEU A 152 11.06 2.61 -0.92
CA LEU A 152 11.34 2.39 0.50
C LEU A 152 10.51 3.30 1.40
N PHE A 153 10.18 4.50 0.95
CA PHE A 153 9.44 5.49 1.74
C PHE A 153 7.94 5.23 1.67
N GLU A 154 7.41 4.97 0.48
CA GLU A 154 5.98 5.03 0.20
C GLU A 154 5.46 3.65 -0.20
N ALA A 155 5.95 3.10 -1.31
CA ALA A 155 5.34 1.94 -1.94
C ALA A 155 5.42 0.67 -1.06
N VAL A 156 6.57 0.33 -0.47
CA VAL A 156 6.65 -0.85 0.40
C VAL A 156 5.92 -0.63 1.74
N PRO A 157 6.18 0.45 2.50
CA PRO A 157 5.52 0.67 3.79
C PRO A 157 3.99 0.75 3.68
N GLU A 158 3.46 1.56 2.77
CA GLU A 158 2.01 1.75 2.64
C GLU A 158 1.34 0.46 2.15
N GLU A 159 1.87 -0.20 1.12
CA GLU A 159 1.25 -1.42 0.62
C GLU A 159 1.36 -2.57 1.63
N LEU A 160 2.42 -2.64 2.43
CA LEU A 160 2.53 -3.61 3.52
C LEU A 160 1.46 -3.37 4.59
N ILE A 161 1.22 -2.12 4.99
CA ILE A 161 0.21 -1.76 5.99
C ILE A 161 -1.20 -2.05 5.44
N PHE A 162 -1.51 -1.50 4.26
CA PHE A 162 -2.86 -1.48 3.73
C PHE A 162 -3.24 -2.75 2.96
N ARG A 163 -2.40 -3.21 2.02
CA ARG A 163 -2.68 -4.37 1.14
C ARG A 163 -2.12 -5.67 1.70
N GLY A 164 -1.14 -5.57 2.60
CA GLY A 164 -0.66 -6.65 3.44
C GLY A 164 -1.56 -6.85 4.65
N TYR A 165 -1.35 -6.07 5.70
CA TYR A 165 -1.95 -6.30 7.02
C TYR A 165 -3.47 -6.06 7.06
N LEU A 166 -3.94 -4.86 6.69
CA LEU A 166 -5.36 -4.50 6.81
C LEU A 166 -6.23 -5.33 5.85
N PHE A 167 -5.86 -5.39 4.58
CA PHE A 167 -6.57 -6.21 3.58
C PHE A 167 -6.67 -7.67 4.02
N ARG A 168 -5.57 -8.27 4.50
CA ARG A 168 -5.56 -9.67 4.92
C ARG A 168 -6.55 -9.94 6.05
N ASN A 169 -6.56 -9.05 7.04
CA ASN A 169 -7.39 -9.18 8.23
C ASN A 169 -8.87 -8.92 7.97
N LEU A 170 -9.17 -7.95 7.11
CA LEU A 170 -10.53 -7.71 6.63
C LEU A 170 -11.04 -8.91 5.81
N ASN A 171 -10.23 -9.47 4.90
CA ASN A 171 -10.65 -10.58 4.04
C ASN A 171 -10.87 -11.91 4.78
N ALA A 172 -10.31 -12.05 5.98
CA ALA A 172 -10.65 -13.17 6.86
C ALA A 172 -12.11 -13.09 7.37
N ALA A 173 -12.71 -11.89 7.42
CA ALA A 173 -14.06 -11.65 7.92
C ALA A 173 -15.10 -11.38 6.81
N MET A 174 -14.69 -10.81 5.68
CA MET A 174 -15.61 -10.39 4.61
C MET A 174 -15.09 -10.72 3.20
N GLY A 175 -16.01 -10.74 2.23
CA GLY A 175 -15.69 -11.01 0.83
C GLY A 175 -14.76 -9.95 0.23
N ALA A 176 -13.88 -10.35 -0.69
CA ALA A 176 -12.81 -9.51 -1.21
C ALA A 176 -13.28 -8.18 -1.83
N TRP A 177 -14.42 -8.15 -2.51
CA TRP A 177 -14.97 -6.90 -3.06
C TRP A 177 -15.25 -5.85 -1.99
N LEU A 178 -15.80 -6.27 -0.84
CA LEU A 178 -16.08 -5.37 0.29
C LEU A 178 -14.79 -4.94 0.96
N VAL A 179 -13.78 -5.81 1.03
CA VAL A 179 -12.45 -5.46 1.53
C VAL A 179 -11.82 -4.37 0.69
N VAL A 180 -11.93 -4.42 -0.64
CA VAL A 180 -11.41 -3.37 -1.53
C VAL A 180 -12.01 -2.02 -1.19
N VAL A 181 -13.34 -1.95 -1.03
CA VAL A 181 -14.03 -0.70 -0.69
C VAL A 181 -13.63 -0.21 0.71
N VAL A 182 -13.73 -1.05 1.73
CA VAL A 182 -13.42 -0.68 3.12
C VAL A 182 -11.96 -0.26 3.27
N GLN A 183 -11.03 -0.99 2.67
CA GLN A 183 -9.61 -0.67 2.73
C GLN A 183 -9.29 0.61 1.95
N ALA A 184 -9.91 0.84 0.80
CA ALA A 184 -9.75 2.09 0.05
C ALA A 184 -10.21 3.31 0.85
N VAL A 185 -11.34 3.20 1.56
CA VAL A 185 -11.81 4.27 2.46
C VAL A 185 -10.83 4.49 3.62
N LEU A 186 -10.34 3.42 4.26
CA LEU A 186 -9.33 3.56 5.32
C LEU A 186 -8.05 4.24 4.84
N PHE A 187 -7.59 3.88 3.64
CA PHE A 187 -6.41 4.49 3.02
C PHE A 187 -6.66 5.96 2.67
N ALA A 188 -7.81 6.29 2.10
CA ALA A 188 -8.18 7.65 1.77
C ALA A 188 -8.27 8.55 3.00
N LEU A 189 -8.94 8.07 4.07
CA LEU A 189 -9.03 8.82 5.32
C LEU A 189 -7.66 9.00 5.97
N TRP A 190 -6.83 7.96 6.02
CA TRP A 190 -5.49 8.05 6.59
C TRP A 190 -4.58 9.00 5.80
N GLY A 191 -4.54 8.86 4.48
CA GLY A 191 -3.73 9.70 3.61
C GLY A 191 -4.16 11.16 3.66
N SER A 192 -5.46 11.43 3.58
CA SER A 192 -6.00 12.79 3.72
C SER A 192 -5.77 13.38 5.11
N ALA A 193 -5.88 12.58 6.18
CA ALA A 193 -5.68 13.08 7.55
C ALA A 193 -4.26 13.60 7.79
N ILE A 194 -3.24 13.01 7.14
CA ILE A 194 -1.86 13.51 7.23
C ILE A 194 -1.80 14.96 6.73
N TRP A 195 -2.41 15.23 5.56
CA TRP A 195 -2.42 16.56 4.95
C TRP A 195 -3.33 17.57 5.66
N VAL A 196 -4.51 17.14 6.13
CA VAL A 196 -5.45 18.05 6.80
C VAL A 196 -4.86 18.67 8.06
N LEU A 197 -4.03 17.91 8.79
CA LEU A 197 -3.38 18.41 10.00
C LEU A 197 -2.29 19.45 9.72
N ASP A 198 -1.65 19.39 8.54
CA ASP A 198 -0.54 20.27 8.18
C ASP A 198 -0.97 21.46 7.31
N SER A 199 -1.98 21.28 6.46
CA SER A 199 -2.44 22.27 5.48
C SER A 199 -3.90 22.71 5.65
N GLY A 200 -4.62 22.18 6.66
CA GLY A 200 -6.01 22.52 6.94
C GLY A 200 -7.05 21.68 6.19
N TRP A 201 -8.33 21.92 6.45
CA TRP A 201 -9.43 21.10 5.91
C TRP A 201 -9.66 21.28 4.40
N GLU A 202 -9.15 22.35 3.79
CA GLU A 202 -9.38 22.71 2.39
C GLU A 202 -8.77 21.68 1.42
N VAL A 203 -7.59 21.13 1.75
CA VAL A 203 -6.93 20.07 0.97
C VAL A 203 -7.67 18.73 0.97
N LEU A 204 -8.69 18.55 1.82
CA LEU A 204 -9.44 17.30 1.89
C LEU A 204 -10.11 16.99 0.55
N ALA A 205 -10.76 17.98 -0.07
CA ALA A 205 -11.50 17.80 -1.31
C ALA A 205 -10.59 17.42 -2.48
N GLU A 206 -9.34 17.90 -2.48
CA GLU A 206 -8.35 17.64 -3.52
C GLU A 206 -7.66 16.28 -3.35
N ARG A 207 -7.32 15.92 -2.10
CA ARG A 207 -6.51 14.71 -1.81
C ARG A 207 -7.36 13.45 -1.71
N LEU A 208 -8.56 13.55 -1.12
CA LEU A 208 -9.41 12.39 -0.85
C LEU A 208 -9.76 11.59 -2.12
N PRO A 209 -10.13 12.21 -3.27
CA PRO A 209 -10.46 11.46 -4.49
C PRO A 209 -9.28 10.65 -5.00
N LEU A 210 -8.08 11.23 -5.00
CA LEU A 210 -6.87 10.54 -5.47
C LEU A 210 -6.55 9.32 -4.59
N PHE A 211 -6.51 9.50 -3.27
CA PHE A 211 -6.24 8.38 -2.36
C PHE A 211 -7.34 7.32 -2.43
N LEU A 212 -8.62 7.70 -2.60
CA LEU A 212 -9.71 6.75 -2.73
C LEU A 212 -9.59 5.91 -4.02
N VAL A 213 -9.35 6.55 -5.16
CA VAL A 213 -9.21 5.87 -6.46
C VAL A 213 -7.97 4.97 -6.46
N MET A 214 -6.83 5.47 -5.97
CA MET A 214 -5.62 4.65 -5.79
C MET A 214 -5.89 3.49 -4.82
N GLY A 215 -6.59 3.78 -3.73
CA GLY A 215 -7.25 2.87 -2.81
C GLY A 215 -7.84 1.64 -3.50
N LEU A 216 -8.84 1.91 -4.34
CA LEU A 216 -9.64 0.95 -5.08
C LEU A 216 -8.80 0.17 -6.09
N VAL A 217 -8.00 0.84 -6.92
CA VAL A 217 -7.20 0.18 -7.97
C VAL A 217 -6.21 -0.80 -7.36
N LEU A 218 -5.46 -0.39 -6.34
CA LEU A 218 -4.50 -1.27 -5.67
C LEU A 218 -5.19 -2.43 -4.94
N GLY A 219 -6.36 -2.18 -4.34
CA GLY A 219 -7.21 -3.24 -3.78
C GLY A 219 -7.63 -4.27 -4.84
N CYS A 220 -8.05 -3.81 -6.03
CA CYS A 220 -8.36 -4.68 -7.16
C CYS A 220 -7.13 -5.50 -7.60
N LEU A 221 -5.95 -4.88 -7.74
CA LEU A 221 -4.70 -5.58 -8.06
C LEU A 221 -4.37 -6.65 -7.01
N ARG A 222 -4.61 -6.36 -5.72
CA ARG A 222 -4.42 -7.30 -4.62
C ARG A 222 -5.32 -8.52 -4.72
N VAL A 223 -6.58 -8.34 -5.17
CA VAL A 223 -7.54 -9.43 -5.42
C VAL A 223 -7.16 -10.26 -6.64
N LEU A 224 -6.75 -9.61 -7.73
CA LEU A 224 -6.42 -10.28 -8.99
C LEU A 224 -5.17 -11.14 -8.85
N THR A 225 -4.12 -10.61 -8.23
CA THR A 225 -2.80 -11.24 -8.19
C THR A 225 -2.55 -12.06 -6.92
N GLY A 226 -3.28 -11.77 -5.83
CA GLY A 226 -3.02 -12.39 -4.54
C GLY A 226 -1.72 -11.91 -3.86
N SER A 227 -1.01 -10.96 -4.45
CA SER A 227 0.32 -10.51 -4.01
C SER A 227 0.32 -9.02 -3.68
N VAL A 228 1.03 -8.65 -2.61
CA VAL A 228 1.28 -7.24 -2.26
C VAL A 228 2.25 -6.60 -3.26
N TRP A 229 3.15 -7.39 -3.87
CA TRP A 229 4.13 -6.88 -4.82
C TRP A 229 3.53 -6.29 -6.09
N ALA A 230 2.36 -6.78 -6.52
CA ALA A 230 1.64 -6.12 -7.62
C ALA A 230 1.17 -4.71 -7.23
N CYS A 231 0.77 -4.51 -5.97
CA CYS A 231 0.40 -3.21 -5.46
C CYS A 231 1.64 -2.31 -5.37
N VAL A 232 2.76 -2.83 -4.85
CA VAL A 232 4.05 -2.12 -4.77
C VAL A 232 4.52 -1.69 -6.16
N GLY A 233 4.45 -2.56 -7.17
CA GLY A 233 4.85 -2.23 -8.53
C GLY A 233 4.03 -1.10 -9.14
N PHE A 234 2.69 -1.16 -9.01
CA PHE A 234 1.81 -0.10 -9.50
C PHE A 234 2.08 1.23 -8.78
N HIS A 235 2.14 1.20 -7.45
CA HIS A 235 2.40 2.36 -6.60
C HIS A 235 3.76 3.00 -6.94
N LEU A 236 4.83 2.19 -7.02
CA LEU A 236 6.17 2.66 -7.34
C LEU A 236 6.20 3.46 -8.65
N VAL A 237 5.64 2.90 -9.72
CA VAL A 237 5.65 3.57 -11.03
C VAL A 237 4.82 4.84 -10.98
N PHE A 238 3.60 4.78 -10.43
CA PHE A 238 2.73 5.95 -10.28
C PHE A 238 3.47 7.09 -9.57
N GLN A 239 4.01 6.81 -8.40
CA GLN A 239 4.53 7.84 -7.52
C GLN A 239 5.88 8.38 -8.00
N THR A 240 6.72 7.53 -8.60
CA THR A 240 7.97 7.98 -9.25
C THR A 240 7.67 8.91 -10.42
N VAL A 241 6.72 8.54 -11.30
CA VAL A 241 6.35 9.38 -12.45
C VAL A 241 5.65 10.65 -11.99
N ALA A 242 4.75 10.58 -11.01
CA ALA A 242 4.07 11.74 -10.48
C ALA A 242 5.04 12.75 -9.88
N GLN A 243 5.97 12.31 -9.03
CA GLN A 243 6.98 13.20 -8.45
C GLN A 243 7.92 13.75 -9.53
N ALA A 244 8.35 12.94 -10.49
CA ALA A 244 9.23 13.38 -11.57
C ALA A 244 8.59 14.46 -12.47
N LEU A 245 7.28 14.39 -12.71
CA LEU A 245 6.55 15.34 -13.54
C LEU A 245 6.17 16.63 -12.79
N LEU A 246 5.89 16.54 -11.49
CA LEU A 246 5.31 17.64 -10.71
C LEU A 246 6.33 18.46 -9.93
N ASN A 247 7.52 17.93 -9.64
CA ASN A 247 8.49 18.62 -8.77
C ASN A 247 9.45 19.55 -9.53
N GLY A 248 9.50 19.49 -10.87
CA GLY A 248 10.37 20.34 -11.70
C GLY A 248 11.88 20.16 -11.47
N ARG A 249 12.30 19.14 -10.72
CA ARG A 249 13.71 18.98 -10.31
C ARG A 249 14.61 18.47 -11.43
N TYR A 250 14.11 17.53 -12.21
CA TYR A 250 14.86 16.88 -13.29
C TYR A 250 14.25 17.13 -14.67
N LEU A 251 12.93 17.30 -14.71
CA LEU A 251 12.14 17.48 -15.92
C LEU A 251 11.39 18.80 -15.85
N GLU A 252 11.54 19.60 -16.89
CA GLU A 252 10.65 20.72 -17.17
C GLU A 252 9.50 20.24 -18.03
N VAL A 253 8.27 20.52 -17.58
CA VAL A 253 7.06 20.05 -18.26
C VAL A 253 6.22 21.26 -18.67
N GLN A 254 6.12 21.48 -19.97
CA GLN A 254 5.15 22.43 -20.54
C GLN A 254 3.79 21.73 -20.67
N GLY A 255 2.70 22.43 -20.34
CA GLY A 255 1.36 21.84 -20.35
C GLY A 255 1.16 20.75 -19.28
N ALA A 256 1.75 20.95 -18.10
CA ALA A 256 1.73 19.97 -17.01
C ALA A 256 0.30 19.62 -16.53
N ASP A 257 -0.64 20.56 -16.57
CA ASP A 257 -2.02 20.34 -16.10
C ASP A 257 -2.73 19.25 -16.92
N ILE A 258 -2.75 19.42 -18.26
CA ILE A 258 -3.38 18.47 -19.16
C ILE A 258 -2.62 17.14 -19.19
N LEU A 259 -1.29 17.18 -19.13
CA LEU A 259 -0.47 15.98 -19.02
C LEU A 259 -0.84 15.18 -17.78
N THR A 260 -0.90 15.83 -16.61
CA THR A 260 -1.17 15.19 -15.33
C THR A 260 -2.55 14.56 -15.32
N VAL A 261 -3.57 15.27 -15.82
CA VAL A 261 -4.93 14.72 -15.92
C VAL A 261 -4.96 13.49 -16.81
N VAL A 262 -4.42 13.55 -18.03
CA VAL A 262 -4.47 12.42 -18.97
C VAL A 262 -3.59 11.26 -18.52
N ALA A 263 -2.34 11.54 -18.13
CA ALA A 263 -1.36 10.55 -17.74
C ALA A 263 -1.74 9.83 -16.44
N PHE A 264 -2.49 10.47 -15.54
CA PHE A 264 -2.94 9.82 -14.30
C PHE A 264 -4.30 9.15 -14.47
N LEU A 265 -5.23 9.77 -15.20
CA LEU A 265 -6.58 9.20 -15.39
C LEU A 265 -6.52 7.84 -16.09
N LEU A 266 -5.70 7.72 -17.15
CA LEU A 266 -5.65 6.49 -17.94
C LEU A 266 -5.20 5.26 -17.12
N PRO A 267 -4.11 5.28 -16.33
CA PRO A 267 -3.77 4.21 -15.41
C PRO A 267 -4.85 3.87 -14.39
N PHE A 268 -5.55 4.86 -13.84
CA PHE A 268 -6.59 4.59 -12.84
C PHE A 268 -7.85 3.95 -13.46
N VAL A 269 -8.14 4.22 -14.74
CA VAL A 269 -9.25 3.58 -15.47
C VAL A 269 -8.84 2.22 -16.05
N LEU A 270 -7.68 2.14 -16.68
CA LEU A 270 -7.24 0.99 -17.47
C LEU A 270 -6.33 0.03 -16.70
N GLY A 271 -5.79 0.41 -15.54
CA GLY A 271 -4.79 -0.39 -14.83
C GLY A 271 -5.32 -1.74 -14.33
N VAL A 272 -6.59 -1.80 -13.89
CA VAL A 272 -7.25 -3.04 -13.51
C VAL A 272 -7.50 -3.94 -14.73
N PRO A 273 -8.11 -3.47 -15.83
CA PRO A 273 -8.17 -4.24 -17.09
C PRO A 273 -6.80 -4.74 -17.59
N THR A 274 -5.78 -3.89 -17.57
CA THR A 274 -4.41 -4.27 -17.93
C THR A 274 -3.90 -5.39 -17.02
N ALA A 275 -4.13 -5.31 -15.71
CA ALA A 275 -3.74 -6.37 -14.78
C ALA A 275 -4.45 -7.69 -15.09
N MET A 276 -5.76 -7.64 -15.39
CA MET A 276 -6.55 -8.82 -15.76
C MET A 276 -6.01 -9.50 -17.03
N LEU A 277 -5.62 -8.70 -18.04
CA LEU A 277 -5.02 -9.18 -19.28
C LEU A 277 -3.65 -9.82 -19.05
N LEU A 278 -2.75 -9.13 -18.33
CA LEU A 278 -1.38 -9.60 -18.09
C LEU A 278 -1.31 -10.81 -17.14
N ALA A 279 -2.12 -10.81 -16.08
CA ALA A 279 -2.19 -11.93 -15.14
C ALA A 279 -3.09 -13.07 -15.61
N ARG A 280 -3.89 -12.86 -16.67
CA ARG A 280 -4.86 -13.82 -17.23
C ARG A 280 -5.82 -14.37 -16.16
N THR A 281 -6.35 -13.48 -15.32
CA THR A 281 -7.23 -13.83 -14.21
C THR A 281 -8.32 -12.79 -14.03
N ARG A 282 -9.47 -13.23 -13.54
CA ARG A 282 -10.58 -12.34 -13.14
C ARG A 282 -10.66 -12.14 -11.63
N GLY A 283 -9.79 -12.79 -10.84
CA GLY A 283 -9.81 -12.71 -9.37
C GLY A 283 -11.00 -13.44 -8.73
N ARG A 284 -10.96 -13.59 -7.39
CA ARG A 284 -12.03 -14.20 -6.59
C ARG A 284 -12.68 -13.18 -5.67
N TRP A 285 -13.66 -12.44 -6.18
CA TRP A 285 -14.25 -11.27 -5.52
C TRP A 285 -15.16 -11.57 -4.32
N THR A 286 -15.83 -12.72 -4.31
CA THR A 286 -16.67 -13.16 -3.19
C THR A 286 -15.89 -13.98 -2.16
N GLY A 287 -14.68 -14.41 -2.51
CA GLY A 287 -13.86 -15.29 -1.69
C GLY A 287 -13.41 -14.63 -0.39
N ARG A 288 -13.52 -15.40 0.70
CA ARG A 288 -12.81 -15.15 1.95
C ARG A 288 -11.61 -16.08 1.99
N VAL A 289 -10.44 -15.57 2.34
CA VAL A 289 -9.26 -16.40 2.52
C VAL A 289 -9.05 -16.59 4.03
N PRO A 290 -9.23 -17.80 4.58
CA PRO A 290 -8.94 -18.06 5.99
C PRO A 290 -7.48 -17.73 6.31
N ASP A 291 -7.23 -17.22 7.50
CA ASP A 291 -5.87 -16.90 7.95
C ASP A 291 -5.20 -18.17 8.52
N PRO A 292 -4.05 -18.64 7.99
CA PRO A 292 -3.46 -19.92 8.40
C PRO A 292 -3.14 -19.95 9.89
N ALA A 293 -3.38 -21.10 10.53
CA ALA A 293 -2.91 -21.35 11.90
C ALA A 293 -1.39 -21.09 12.01
N PRO A 294 -0.90 -20.55 13.13
CA PRO A 294 0.53 -20.67 13.41
C PRO A 294 0.90 -22.16 13.37
N ALA A 295 2.01 -22.46 12.69
CA ALA A 295 2.61 -23.80 12.70
C ALA A 295 3.30 -24.06 14.04
#